data_AF-A0A938LPG2-F1
#
_entry.id   AF-A0A938LPG2-F1
#
_cell.length_a   1.000
_cell.length_b   1.000
_cell.length_c   1.000
_cell.angle_alpha   90.00
_cell.angle_beta   90.00
_cell.angle_gamma   90.00
#
_symmetry.space_group_name_H-M   'P 1'
#
loop_
_entity.id
_entity.type
_entity.pdbx_description
1 polymer ?
#
loop_
_entity_poly.entity_id
_entity_poly.type
_entity_poly.pdbx_seq_one_letter_code
_entity_poly.pdbx_strand_id
1 'polypeptide(L)'
;MTAGRPGAMIRLFRGKALTMDVKPFKAFRFNASVVGDVGRCIAPPYDVIGDRERDALCRKSPYNIVHITKGKTTPSDNDQDNQYTRAAEYLQTWLRAGALKEDDQDAIYGYVQDFELGGTP
;
A
#
# COMPACT_ATOMS: atom_id res chain seq x y z
N MET A 1 -0.38 28.05 -67.61
CA MET A 1 0.66 27.09 -67.18
C MET A 1 1.25 27.61 -65.87
N THR A 2 0.72 27.16 -64.74
CA THR A 2 1.10 27.62 -63.39
C THR A 2 2.08 26.64 -62.76
N ALA A 3 3.24 27.15 -62.34
CA ALA A 3 4.31 26.38 -61.71
C ALA A 3 3.94 25.94 -60.29
N GLY A 4 4.12 24.65 -59.99
CA GLY A 4 3.86 24.04 -58.68
C GLY A 4 4.90 24.44 -57.63
N ARG A 5 4.43 24.74 -56.42
CA ARG A 5 5.26 25.03 -55.24
C ARG A 5 5.89 23.73 -54.69
N PRO A 6 7.17 23.74 -54.26
CA PRO A 6 7.81 22.56 -53.69
C PRO A 6 7.25 22.26 -52.29
N GLY A 7 6.98 20.98 -52.03
CA GLY A 7 6.41 20.47 -50.78
C GLY A 7 7.35 20.67 -49.59
N ALA A 8 6.81 21.19 -48.49
CA ALA A 8 7.52 21.29 -47.22
C ALA A 8 7.73 19.89 -46.63
N MET A 9 8.99 19.52 -46.43
CA MET A 9 9.41 18.29 -45.78
C MET A 9 9.20 18.44 -44.27
N ILE A 10 8.18 17.76 -43.72
CA ILE A 10 7.95 17.71 -42.28
C ILE A 10 9.09 16.93 -41.63
N ARG A 11 10.01 17.62 -40.96
CA ARG A 11 10.98 16.99 -40.05
C ARG A 11 10.23 16.55 -38.80
N LEU A 12 9.98 15.25 -38.68
CA LEU A 12 9.46 14.64 -37.46
C LEU A 12 10.58 14.65 -36.40
N PHE A 13 10.46 15.53 -35.40
CA PHE A 13 11.30 15.47 -34.20
C PHE A 13 10.91 14.24 -33.38
N ARG A 14 11.76 13.21 -33.36
CA ARG A 14 11.64 12.09 -32.40
C ARG A 14 12.08 12.59 -31.03
N GLY A 15 11.12 12.97 -30.18
CA GLY A 15 11.36 13.16 -28.75
C GLY A 15 11.89 11.86 -28.12
N LYS A 16 12.87 11.98 -27.22
CA LYS A 16 13.42 10.85 -26.45
C LYS A 16 12.26 10.16 -25.72
N ALA A 17 12.03 8.88 -26.00
CA ALA A 17 11.00 8.12 -25.30
C ALA A 17 11.30 8.15 -23.79
N LEU A 18 10.35 8.67 -23.00
CA LEU A 18 10.38 8.53 -21.56
C LEU A 18 9.96 7.09 -21.25
N THR A 19 10.92 6.23 -20.96
CA THR A 19 10.66 4.83 -20.60
C THR A 19 10.41 4.74 -19.09
N MET A 20 9.30 4.10 -18.70
CA MET A 20 9.00 3.76 -17.31
C MET A 20 9.85 2.55 -16.89
N ASP A 21 10.65 2.69 -15.83
CA ASP A 21 11.40 1.59 -15.21
C ASP A 21 10.61 1.06 -13.99
N VAL A 22 10.27 -0.23 -14.01
CA VAL A 22 9.52 -0.90 -12.94
C VAL A 22 10.42 -1.98 -12.34
N LYS A 23 10.77 -1.83 -11.06
CA LYS A 23 11.67 -2.74 -10.36
C LYS A 23 10.90 -3.62 -9.38
N PRO A 24 11.16 -4.93 -9.36
CA PRO A 24 10.61 -5.80 -8.33
C PRO A 24 11.28 -5.50 -6.99
N PHE A 25 10.61 -5.87 -5.90
CA PHE A 25 11.10 -5.74 -4.54
C PHE A 25 10.55 -6.89 -3.70
N LYS A 26 11.03 -7.02 -2.47
CA LYS A 26 10.50 -7.98 -1.50
C LYS A 26 9.52 -7.27 -0.57
N ALA A 27 8.26 -7.67 -0.59
CA ALA A 27 7.24 -7.13 0.30
C ALA A 27 7.28 -7.81 1.67
N PHE A 28 6.81 -7.10 2.69
CA PHE A 28 6.47 -7.71 3.98
C PHE A 28 5.02 -8.22 3.94
N ARG A 29 4.82 -9.48 4.31
CA ARG A 29 3.51 -10.13 4.38
C ARG A 29 3.26 -10.70 5.76
N PHE A 30 2.00 -10.74 6.17
CA PHE A 30 1.62 -11.42 7.40
C PHE A 30 1.92 -12.92 7.32
N ASN A 31 2.61 -13.44 8.34
CA ASN A 31 2.89 -14.85 8.49
C ASN A 31 1.76 -15.54 9.27
N ALA A 32 0.92 -16.30 8.56
CA ALA A 32 -0.21 -17.01 9.16
C ALA A 32 0.19 -17.98 10.29
N SER A 33 1.43 -18.48 10.30
CA SER A 33 1.93 -19.35 11.38
C SER A 33 2.13 -18.60 12.71
N VAL A 34 2.25 -17.27 12.66
CA VAL A 34 2.42 -16.39 13.83
C VAL A 34 1.11 -15.69 14.18
N VAL A 35 0.41 -15.16 13.17
CA VAL A 35 -0.78 -14.31 13.40
C VAL A 35 -2.10 -15.07 13.32
N GLY A 36 -2.08 -16.33 12.88
CA GLY A 36 -3.28 -17.11 12.59
C GLY A 36 -4.02 -16.58 11.36
N ASP A 37 -5.28 -16.19 11.55
CA ASP A 37 -6.12 -15.66 10.48
C ASP A 37 -5.67 -14.24 10.04
N VAL A 38 -5.03 -14.19 8.87
CA VAL A 38 -4.55 -12.94 8.24
C VAL A 38 -5.70 -11.95 7.97
N GLY A 39 -6.92 -12.42 7.73
CA GLY A 39 -8.10 -11.56 7.53
C GLY A 39 -8.48 -10.74 8.78
N ARG A 40 -7.98 -11.13 9.96
CA ARG A 40 -8.10 -10.34 11.20
C ARG A 40 -7.02 -9.26 11.32
N CYS A 41 -5.97 -9.34 10.51
CA CYS A 41 -4.84 -8.43 10.54
C CYS A 41 -5.02 -7.25 9.57
N ILE A 42 -5.98 -7.31 8.64
CA ILE A 42 -6.25 -6.24 7.68
C ILE A 42 -7.29 -5.24 8.20
N ALA A 43 -7.26 -4.03 7.62
CA ALA A 43 -8.19 -2.94 7.89
C ALA A 43 -8.61 -2.27 6.57
N PRO A 44 -9.78 -1.60 6.53
CA PRO A 44 -10.10 -0.67 5.44
C PRO A 44 -9.07 0.48 5.38
N PRO A 45 -9.06 1.28 4.29
CA PRO A 45 -8.25 2.49 4.22
C PRO A 45 -8.42 3.40 5.44
N TYR A 46 -7.33 3.98 5.94
CA TYR A 46 -7.33 4.72 7.21
C TYR A 46 -8.19 5.99 7.16
N ASP A 47 -8.40 6.55 5.98
CA ASP A 47 -9.16 7.76 5.70
C ASP A 47 -10.69 7.51 5.70
N VAL A 48 -11.13 6.26 5.57
CA VAL A 48 -12.56 5.91 5.56
C VAL A 48 -13.09 5.40 6.90
N ILE A 49 -12.21 5.13 7.88
CA ILE A 49 -12.60 4.62 9.20
C ILE A 49 -12.58 5.69 10.30
N GLY A 50 -13.55 5.65 11.20
CA GLY A 50 -13.60 6.50 12.40
C GLY A 50 -12.88 5.89 13.61
N ASP A 51 -12.81 6.65 14.72
CA ASP A 51 -12.15 6.20 15.97
C ASP A 51 -12.77 4.94 16.57
N ARG A 52 -14.11 4.82 16.51
CA ARG A 52 -14.83 3.65 17.01
C ARG A 52 -14.45 2.37 16.24
N GLU A 53 -14.33 2.49 14.93
CA GLU A 53 -13.97 1.37 14.04
C GLU A 53 -12.50 1.02 14.19
N ARG A 54 -11.60 2.02 14.24
CA ARG A 54 -10.19 1.82 14.61
C ARG A 54 -10.07 1.02 15.90
N ASP A 55 -10.79 1.42 16.94
CA ASP A 55 -10.73 0.75 18.23
C ASP A 55 -11.25 -0.69 18.18
N ALA A 56 -12.28 -0.95 17.36
CA ALA A 56 -12.76 -2.31 17.11
C ALA A 56 -11.73 -3.16 16.36
N LEU A 57 -11.05 -2.59 15.37
CA LEU A 57 -9.98 -3.24 14.62
C LEU A 57 -8.77 -3.56 15.50
N CYS A 58 -8.35 -2.64 16.38
CA CYS A 58 -7.32 -2.90 17.39
C CYS A 58 -7.69 -4.09 18.31
N ARG A 59 -8.96 -4.20 18.70
CA ARG A 59 -9.44 -5.34 19.50
C ARG A 59 -9.57 -6.63 18.70
N LYS A 60 -9.74 -6.54 17.37
CA LYS A 60 -9.89 -7.71 16.48
C LYS A 60 -8.63 -8.55 16.44
N SER A 61 -7.45 -7.94 16.43
CA SER A 61 -6.17 -8.64 16.46
C SER A 61 -5.07 -7.73 16.99
N PRO A 62 -4.14 -8.23 17.82
CA PRO A 62 -2.93 -7.48 18.20
C PRO A 62 -2.01 -7.18 16.99
N TYR A 63 -2.22 -7.88 15.86
CA TYR A 63 -1.51 -7.69 14.60
C TYR A 63 -2.35 -6.93 13.56
N ASN A 64 -3.46 -6.29 13.95
CA ASN A 64 -4.25 -5.52 13.00
C ASN A 64 -3.48 -4.29 12.50
N ILE A 65 -3.29 -4.17 11.19
CA ILE A 65 -2.48 -3.14 10.52
C ILE A 65 -2.89 -1.72 10.90
N VAL A 66 -4.11 -1.52 11.42
CA VAL A 66 -4.58 -0.24 11.96
C VAL A 66 -3.67 0.32 13.05
N HIS A 67 -2.96 -0.53 13.81
CA HIS A 67 -1.95 -0.09 14.78
C HIS A 67 -0.85 0.76 14.13
N ILE A 68 -0.56 0.52 12.85
CA ILE A 68 0.45 1.22 12.05
C ILE A 68 -0.20 2.31 11.19
N THR A 69 -1.30 2.01 10.50
CA THR A 69 -1.90 2.94 9.50
C THR A 69 -2.80 4.00 10.10
N LYS A 70 -3.39 3.76 11.27
CA LYS A 70 -4.23 4.72 12.01
C LYS A 70 -4.13 4.45 13.52
N GLY A 71 -2.91 4.56 14.05
CA GLY A 71 -2.65 4.32 15.48
C GLY A 71 -3.49 5.22 16.40
N LYS A 72 -3.64 4.83 17.67
CA LYS A 72 -4.34 5.66 18.64
C LYS A 72 -3.50 6.91 18.96
N THR A 73 -4.15 8.06 18.95
CA THR A 73 -3.63 9.27 19.56
C THR A 73 -4.06 9.36 21.02
N THR A 74 -3.27 10.04 21.84
CA THR A 74 -3.59 10.29 23.25
C THR A 74 -3.38 11.76 23.58
N PRO A 75 -4.02 12.31 24.64
CA PRO A 75 -3.74 13.67 25.10
C PRO A 75 -2.29 13.91 25.55
N SER A 76 -1.53 12.84 25.81
CA SER A 76 -0.13 12.89 26.22
C SER A 76 0.85 12.85 25.04
N ASP A 77 0.33 12.71 23.81
CA ASP A 77 1.17 12.66 22.62
C ASP A 77 1.99 13.95 22.46
N ASN A 78 3.26 13.77 22.10
CA ASN A 78 4.23 14.83 21.87
C ASN A 78 5.19 14.43 20.74
N ASP A 79 6.19 15.27 20.46
CA ASP A 79 7.11 15.04 19.34
C ASP A 79 7.94 13.75 19.46
N GLN A 80 8.15 13.24 20.68
CA GLN A 80 8.97 12.06 20.97
C GLN A 80 8.15 10.79 21.26
N ASP A 81 6.90 10.92 21.67
CA ASP A 81 5.97 9.81 21.89
C ASP A 81 4.59 10.17 21.34
N ASN A 82 4.24 9.59 20.20
CA ASN A 82 2.98 9.80 19.50
C ASN A 82 2.61 8.57 18.66
N GLN A 83 1.45 8.65 17.99
CA GLN A 83 0.94 7.57 17.14
C GLN A 83 1.95 7.05 16.10
N TYR A 84 2.84 7.90 15.56
CA TYR A 84 3.83 7.50 14.55
C TYR A 84 5.01 6.77 15.17
N THR A 85 5.50 7.22 16.32
CA THR A 85 6.55 6.50 17.06
C THR A 85 6.08 5.12 17.47
N ARG A 86 4.84 5.00 17.96
CA ARG A 86 4.21 3.72 18.29
C ARG A 86 3.99 2.85 17.05
N ALA A 87 3.61 3.44 15.91
CA ALA A 87 3.52 2.70 14.64
C ALA A 87 4.88 2.09 14.23
N ALA A 88 5.98 2.83 14.38
CA ALA A 88 7.32 2.32 14.15
C ALA A 88 7.69 1.18 15.11
N GLU A 89 7.34 1.30 16.39
CA GLU A 89 7.53 0.24 17.38
C GLU A 89 6.73 -1.03 17.06
N TYR A 90 5.47 -0.90 16.64
CA TYR A 90 4.65 -2.02 16.19
C TYR A 90 5.30 -2.72 14.98
N LEU A 91 5.70 -1.96 13.96
CA LEU A 91 6.36 -2.52 12.77
C LEU A 91 7.62 -3.29 13.16
N GLN A 92 8.51 -2.69 13.95
CA GLN A 92 9.75 -3.31 14.40
C GLN A 92 9.50 -4.57 15.24
N THR A 93 8.49 -4.53 16.12
CA THR A 93 8.10 -5.67 16.95
C THR A 93 7.55 -6.80 16.10
N TRP A 94 6.71 -6.51 15.11
CA TRP A 94 6.12 -7.52 14.23
C TRP A 94 7.16 -8.16 13.31
N LEU A 95 8.15 -7.40 12.85
CA LEU A 95 9.30 -7.93 12.11
C LEU A 95 10.13 -8.88 12.98
N ARG A 96 10.49 -8.48 14.21
CA ARG A 96 11.25 -9.32 15.15
C ARG A 96 10.49 -10.59 15.55
N ALA A 97 9.18 -10.48 15.74
CA ALA A 97 8.32 -11.62 16.09
C ALA A 97 8.03 -12.54 14.89
N GLY A 98 8.45 -12.17 13.67
CA GLY A 98 8.13 -12.90 12.45
C GLY A 98 6.65 -12.85 12.05
N ALA A 99 5.88 -11.94 12.64
CA ALA A 99 4.48 -11.69 12.29
C ALA A 99 4.36 -11.03 10.92
N LEU A 100 5.31 -10.16 10.57
CA LEU A 100 5.57 -9.72 9.21
C LEU A 100 6.87 -10.37 8.72
N LYS A 101 6.80 -11.08 7.60
CA LYS A 101 7.96 -11.71 6.96
C LYS A 101 8.19 -11.08 5.59
N GLU A 102 9.44 -10.76 5.28
CA GLU A 102 9.85 -10.38 3.94
C GLU A 102 9.76 -11.59 3.00
N ASP A 103 9.28 -11.37 1.77
CA ASP A 103 9.28 -12.41 0.74
C ASP A 103 10.71 -12.84 0.38
N ASP A 104 10.90 -14.11 0.06
CA ASP A 104 12.23 -14.68 -0.17
C ASP A 104 12.86 -14.19 -1.50
N GLN A 105 12.05 -13.73 -2.46
CA GLN A 105 12.44 -13.33 -3.82
C GLN A 105 11.83 -11.99 -4.21
N ASP A 106 12.53 -11.24 -5.07
CA ASP A 106 11.99 -10.01 -5.67
C ASP A 106 10.78 -10.34 -6.55
N ALA A 107 9.68 -9.60 -6.36
CA ALA A 107 8.45 -9.81 -7.10
C ALA A 107 7.78 -8.50 -7.52
N ILE A 108 6.87 -8.62 -8.50
CA ILE A 108 5.88 -7.59 -8.83
C ILE A 108 4.55 -8.04 -8.22
N TYR A 109 3.93 -7.15 -7.45
CA TYR A 109 2.70 -7.45 -6.71
C TYR A 109 1.49 -6.87 -7.45
N GLY A 110 0.72 -7.73 -8.11
CA GLY A 110 -0.55 -7.37 -8.72
C GLY A 110 -1.68 -7.38 -7.69
N TYR A 111 -2.46 -6.30 -7.65
CA TYR A 111 -3.75 -6.28 -6.95
C TYR A 111 -4.86 -6.45 -7.97
N VAL A 112 -5.69 -7.47 -7.78
CA VAL A 112 -6.84 -7.78 -8.65
C VAL A 112 -8.08 -7.76 -7.78
N GLN A 113 -9.14 -7.13 -8.28
CA GLN A 113 -10.40 -7.05 -7.59
C GLN A 113 -11.53 -7.30 -8.60
N ASP A 114 -12.34 -8.30 -8.32
CA ASP A 114 -13.57 -8.58 -9.04
C ASP A 114 -14.74 -7.96 -8.27
N PHE A 115 -15.73 -7.45 -9.00
CA PHE A 115 -16.92 -6.87 -8.41
C PHE A 115 -18.15 -7.21 -9.26
N GLU A 116 -19.26 -7.51 -8.60
CA GLU A 116 -20.57 -7.66 -9.26
C GLU A 116 -21.28 -6.32 -9.28
N LEU A 117 -21.64 -5.85 -10.48
CA LEU A 117 -22.45 -4.64 -10.67
C LEU A 117 -23.92 -5.03 -10.85
N GLY A 118 -24.78 -4.55 -9.94
CA GLY A 118 -26.24 -4.67 -10.12
C GLY A 118 -26.84 -6.07 -9.86
N GLY A 119 -26.09 -7.00 -9.27
CA GLY A 119 -26.65 -8.25 -8.71
C GLY A 119 -27.13 -9.27 -9.74
N THR A 120 -26.51 -9.35 -10.93
CA THR A 120 -26.71 -10.49 -11.82
C THR A 120 -25.35 -11.12 -12.13
N PRO A 121 -25.19 -12.45 -11.97
CA PRO A 121 -23.92 -13.14 -12.23
C PRO A 121 -23.38 -12.93 -13.64
#